data_AF-A0AA90R5P8-F1
#
_entry.id   AF-A0AA90R5P8-F1
#
_cell.length_a   1.000
_cell.length_b   1.000
_cell.length_c   1.000
_cell.angle_alpha   90.00
_cell.angle_beta   90.00
_cell.angle_gamma   90.00
#
_symmetry.space_group_name_H-M   'P 1'
#
loop_
_entity.id
_entity.type
_entity.pdbx_description
1 polymer ?
#
loop_
_entity_poly.entity_id
_entity_poly.type
_entity_poly.pdbx_seq_one_letter_code
_entity_poly.pdbx_strand_id
1 'polypeptide(L)'
;MKKIKVLDLFAGGGGFSTGFLMSSIKGYEFDIVKALEIDDDACETLENKLGSNKVLKGDITEVKVKEKLFKECAGVDVIIGGPPCQTFSLAGPARSGSHEMREALKNDPRNTLYKHYLEIVARIKPKFVVMENVEGMASKSVESEDLSNGHKQVIELICDELEEMGYHTRLANSFTNRYQVLNSANFGVPQFRKRVIIIANRLGEENPVPIPTHGPSKIPYVTLKDSIGHLPILLPKINISRMDQLKNIDVTVKHLSKSIGYFVQTINLLADNYKDREEILSQDFTNLLNYLNSEYDKLNARKRFKQKGLIDFINGYNELLGNLDKNEKIEPKITLHSSRLHNFRDIVIFCAMKQKSTSAQLMQEGSPFYDGFLDSLYPYSRNKHKDTYVKHCWNSPSNTILAHMQKRRTEIYSSGTASHIYPV
;
A
#
# COMPACT_ATOMS: atom_id res chain seq x y z
N MET A 1 31.51 -15.27 -12.04
CA MET A 1 31.17 -13.95 -11.48
C MET A 1 31.48 -13.96 -9.99
N LYS A 2 31.82 -12.81 -9.40
CA LYS A 2 32.09 -12.70 -7.96
C LYS A 2 30.77 -12.49 -7.22
N LYS A 3 30.47 -13.38 -6.27
CA LYS A 3 29.29 -13.27 -5.41
C LYS A 3 29.50 -12.23 -4.31
N ILE A 4 28.55 -11.32 -4.17
CA ILE A 4 28.42 -10.38 -3.05
C ILE A 4 27.32 -10.92 -2.13
N LYS A 5 27.71 -11.31 -0.91
CA LYS A 5 26.81 -11.96 0.03
C LYS A 5 25.95 -10.94 0.76
N VAL A 6 24.64 -11.14 0.78
CA VAL A 6 23.67 -10.22 1.38
C VAL A 6 22.87 -10.90 2.49
N LEU A 7 22.69 -10.21 3.60
CA LEU A 7 21.72 -10.54 4.66
C LEU A 7 20.59 -9.50 4.62
N ASP A 8 19.35 -9.98 4.45
CA ASP A 8 18.14 -9.15 4.46
C ASP A 8 17.45 -9.27 5.82
N LEU A 9 17.36 -8.17 6.57
CA LEU A 9 16.68 -8.10 7.86
C LEU A 9 15.34 -7.38 7.71
N PHE A 10 14.28 -7.91 8.33
CA PHE A 10 12.91 -7.41 8.12
C PHE A 10 12.52 -7.53 6.64
N ALA A 11 12.75 -8.73 6.08
CA ALA A 11 12.75 -8.95 4.63
C ALA A 11 11.38 -8.77 3.96
N GLY A 12 10.28 -8.85 4.73
CA GLY A 12 8.92 -8.80 4.22
C GLY A 12 8.71 -9.81 3.10
N GLY A 13 7.92 -9.47 2.09
CA GLY A 13 7.74 -10.32 0.90
C GLY A 13 8.97 -10.40 -0.04
N GLY A 14 10.13 -9.86 0.33
CA GLY A 14 11.36 -9.97 -0.45
C GLY A 14 11.56 -8.92 -1.54
N GLY A 15 10.87 -7.78 -1.46
CA GLY A 15 11.04 -6.69 -2.43
C GLY A 15 12.48 -6.14 -2.46
N PHE A 16 13.11 -5.99 -1.29
CA PHE A 16 14.48 -5.49 -1.20
C PHE A 16 15.49 -6.51 -1.74
N SER A 17 15.42 -7.75 -1.25
CA SER A 17 16.14 -8.92 -1.80
C SER A 17 16.03 -9.03 -3.33
N THR A 18 14.82 -8.90 -3.88
CA THR A 18 14.58 -9.01 -5.33
C THR A 18 15.30 -7.91 -6.11
N GLY A 19 15.32 -6.68 -5.60
CA GLY A 19 16.08 -5.59 -6.22
C GLY A 19 17.58 -5.88 -6.32
N PHE A 20 18.18 -6.45 -5.27
CA PHE A 20 19.58 -6.86 -5.28
C PHE A 20 19.84 -8.02 -6.26
N LEU A 21 18.99 -9.05 -6.26
CA LEU A 21 19.09 -10.19 -7.18
C LEU A 21 18.96 -9.79 -8.66
N MET A 22 18.14 -8.78 -8.95
CA MET A 22 17.94 -8.28 -10.33
C MET A 22 19.02 -7.30 -10.78
N SER A 23 19.83 -6.78 -9.85
CA SER A 23 20.85 -5.80 -10.19
C SER A 23 21.94 -6.44 -11.07
N SER A 24 22.26 -5.77 -12.16
CA SER A 24 23.18 -6.28 -13.18
C SER A 24 24.46 -5.45 -13.17
N ILE A 25 25.49 -5.97 -12.48
CA ILE A 25 26.82 -5.35 -12.45
C ILE A 25 27.79 -6.30 -13.14
N LYS A 26 28.50 -5.83 -14.16
CA LYS A 26 29.41 -6.69 -14.94
C LYS A 26 30.45 -7.35 -14.02
N GLY A 27 30.45 -8.68 -14.00
CA GLY A 27 31.39 -9.48 -13.20
C GLY A 27 30.96 -9.77 -11.76
N TYR A 28 29.84 -9.20 -11.30
CA TYR A 28 29.33 -9.36 -9.93
C TYR A 28 27.87 -9.82 -9.93
N GLU A 29 27.51 -10.61 -8.92
CA GLU A 29 26.14 -11.00 -8.63
C GLU A 29 25.89 -10.88 -7.13
N PHE A 30 24.67 -10.52 -6.75
CA PHE A 30 24.28 -10.56 -5.35
C PHE A 30 23.67 -11.92 -5.01
N ASP A 31 24.03 -12.45 -3.85
CA ASP A 31 23.51 -13.70 -3.33
C ASP A 31 22.90 -13.43 -1.95
N ILE A 32 21.57 -13.55 -1.86
CA ILE A 32 20.88 -13.47 -0.57
C ILE A 32 21.23 -14.74 0.21
N VAL A 33 22.03 -14.60 1.26
CA VAL A 33 22.48 -15.72 2.11
C VAL A 33 21.40 -16.10 3.11
N LYS A 34 20.75 -15.08 3.68
CA LYS A 34 19.67 -15.24 4.65
C LYS A 34 18.72 -14.05 4.58
N ALA A 35 17.43 -14.32 4.74
CA ALA A 35 16.37 -13.35 4.93
C ALA A 35 15.69 -13.63 6.27
N LEU A 36 15.72 -12.67 7.20
CA LEU A 36 15.02 -12.74 8.49
C LEU A 36 13.65 -12.07 8.35
N GLU A 37 12.60 -12.81 8.66
CA GLU A 37 11.22 -12.32 8.67
C GLU A 37 10.42 -13.00 9.80
N ILE A 38 9.45 -12.30 10.39
CA ILE A 38 8.60 -12.83 11.46
C ILE A 38 7.23 -13.25 10.94
N ASP A 39 6.72 -12.58 9.91
CA ASP A 39 5.40 -12.81 9.33
C ASP A 39 5.36 -14.08 8.47
N ASP A 40 4.36 -14.92 8.72
CA ASP A 40 4.21 -16.24 8.11
C ASP A 40 3.99 -16.18 6.60
N ASP A 41 3.11 -15.29 6.14
CA ASP A 41 2.77 -15.12 4.72
C ASP A 41 3.97 -14.56 3.93
N ALA A 42 4.71 -13.63 4.55
CA ALA A 42 5.94 -13.07 4.01
C ALA A 42 7.05 -14.12 3.93
N CYS A 43 7.21 -14.95 4.96
CA CYS A 43 8.13 -16.09 4.94
C CYS A 43 7.80 -17.04 3.78
N GLU A 44 6.55 -17.47 3.63
CA GLU A 44 6.13 -18.35 2.52
C GLU A 44 6.49 -17.74 1.15
N THR A 45 6.26 -16.43 1.00
CA THR A 45 6.63 -15.70 -0.24
C THR A 45 8.14 -15.74 -0.49
N LEU A 46 8.94 -15.47 0.54
CA LEU A 46 10.41 -15.52 0.46
C LEU A 46 10.92 -16.93 0.17
N GLU A 47 10.35 -17.96 0.79
CA GLU A 47 10.76 -19.36 0.61
C GLU A 47 10.53 -19.82 -0.83
N ASN A 48 9.40 -19.44 -1.43
CA ASN A 48 9.11 -19.69 -2.84
C ASN A 48 10.11 -19.01 -3.79
N LYS A 49 10.70 -17.87 -3.38
CA LYS A 49 11.64 -17.09 -4.20
C LYS A 49 13.11 -17.45 -3.98
N LEU A 50 13.51 -17.67 -2.73
CA LEU A 50 14.90 -17.83 -2.31
C LEU A 50 15.23 -19.28 -1.95
N GLY A 51 14.24 -20.10 -1.60
CA GLY A 51 14.41 -21.42 -1.00
C GLY A 51 14.35 -21.37 0.53
N SER A 52 13.74 -22.38 1.15
CA SER A 52 13.50 -22.45 2.60
C SER A 52 14.76 -22.40 3.44
N ASN A 53 15.88 -22.93 2.95
CA ASN A 53 17.17 -22.87 3.64
C ASN A 53 17.75 -21.46 3.76
N LYS A 54 17.26 -20.49 2.99
CA LYS A 54 17.67 -19.08 3.02
C LYS A 54 16.71 -18.20 3.81
N VAL A 55 15.59 -18.72 4.31
CA VAL A 55 14.65 -17.97 5.13
C VAL A 55 14.85 -18.36 6.60
N LEU A 56 14.95 -17.36 7.46
CA LEU A 56 14.90 -17.54 8.90
C LEU A 56 13.62 -16.89 9.39
N LYS A 57 12.64 -17.72 9.74
CA LYS A 57 11.45 -17.26 10.45
C LYS A 57 11.80 -17.01 11.93
N GLY A 58 11.67 -15.78 12.40
CA GLY A 58 11.93 -15.48 13.81
C GLY A 58 11.89 -14.00 14.16
N ASP A 59 11.77 -13.73 15.47
CA ASP A 59 11.84 -12.38 16.02
C ASP A 59 13.31 -11.98 16.24
N ILE A 60 13.74 -10.87 15.64
CA ILE A 60 15.10 -10.34 15.78
C ILE A 60 15.48 -10.01 17.24
N THR A 61 14.50 -9.80 18.13
CA THR A 61 14.74 -9.51 19.54
C THR A 61 15.25 -10.75 20.31
N GLU A 62 14.98 -11.95 19.80
CA GLU A 62 15.32 -13.20 20.47
C GLU A 62 16.81 -13.55 20.32
N VAL A 63 17.48 -13.84 21.44
CA VAL A 63 18.91 -14.23 21.47
C VAL A 63 19.20 -15.40 20.52
N LYS A 64 18.36 -16.45 20.52
CA LYS A 64 18.55 -17.63 19.64
C LYS A 64 18.54 -17.28 18.15
N VAL A 65 17.75 -16.28 17.74
CA VAL A 65 17.68 -15.82 16.35
C VAL A 65 18.96 -15.08 15.99
N LYS A 66 19.41 -14.17 16.86
CA LYS A 66 20.68 -13.45 16.67
C LYS A 66 21.88 -14.38 16.60
N GLU A 67 21.98 -15.35 17.52
CA GLU A 67 23.07 -16.33 17.51
C GLU A 67 23.12 -17.15 16.21
N LYS A 68 21.94 -17.55 15.70
CA LYS A 68 21.84 -18.22 14.41
C LYS A 68 22.33 -17.34 13.26
N LEU A 69 21.94 -16.06 13.24
CA LEU A 69 22.43 -15.10 12.26
C LEU A 69 23.94 -14.88 12.36
N PHE A 70 24.49 -14.72 13.56
CA PHE A 70 25.93 -14.55 13.77
C PHE A 70 26.74 -15.74 13.25
N LYS A 71 26.20 -16.96 13.43
CA LYS A 71 26.83 -18.19 12.95
C LYS A 71 26.72 -18.34 11.43
N GLU A 72 25.54 -18.16 10.86
CA GLU A 72 25.27 -18.48 9.45
C GLU A 72 25.64 -17.34 8.50
N CYS A 73 25.66 -16.10 8.98
CA CYS A 73 25.89 -14.90 8.18
C CYS A 73 27.23 -14.23 8.49
N ALA A 74 28.17 -14.95 9.12
CA ALA A 74 29.53 -14.48 9.30
C ALA A 74 30.17 -14.16 7.93
N GLY A 75 30.69 -12.94 7.77
CA GLY A 75 31.38 -12.52 6.55
C GLY A 75 30.48 -12.18 5.38
N VAL A 76 29.19 -11.88 5.59
CA VAL A 76 28.37 -11.22 4.56
C VAL A 76 28.98 -9.86 4.19
N ASP A 77 28.84 -9.48 2.92
CA ASP A 77 29.39 -8.22 2.41
C ASP A 77 28.41 -7.06 2.64
N VAL A 78 27.10 -7.33 2.62
CA VAL A 78 26.05 -6.32 2.72
C VAL A 78 24.98 -6.77 3.72
N ILE A 79 24.53 -5.86 4.57
CA ILE A 79 23.27 -6.01 5.31
C ILE A 79 22.27 -5.01 4.75
N ILE A 80 21.07 -5.48 4.44
CA ILE A 80 19.95 -4.63 4.00
C ILE A 80 18.79 -4.79 4.98
N GLY A 81 17.92 -3.79 5.07
CA GLY A 81 16.67 -3.95 5.82
C GLY A 81 15.88 -2.66 6.02
N GLY A 82 14.60 -2.82 6.34
CA GLY A 82 13.68 -1.74 6.65
C GLY A 82 13.03 -1.95 8.01
N PRO A 83 13.75 -1.72 9.14
CA PRO A 83 13.18 -1.94 10.47
C PRO A 83 11.89 -1.12 10.64
N PRO A 84 10.80 -1.75 11.13
CA PRO A 84 9.51 -1.08 11.24
C PRO A 84 9.60 0.07 12.24
N CYS A 85 8.87 1.15 11.94
CA CYS A 85 8.94 2.39 12.68
C CYS A 85 7.52 2.85 13.05
N GLN A 86 6.84 2.08 13.91
CA GLN A 86 5.38 2.15 14.05
C GLN A 86 4.85 3.43 14.73
N THR A 87 5.63 4.10 15.58
CA THR A 87 5.17 5.38 16.19
C THR A 87 5.70 6.62 15.46
N PHE A 88 6.56 6.44 14.45
CA PHE A 88 7.25 7.56 13.79
C PHE A 88 6.57 8.04 12.50
N SER A 89 5.57 7.30 12.00
CA SER A 89 4.79 7.66 10.80
C SER A 89 3.48 8.43 11.07
N LEU A 90 3.28 8.98 12.27
CA LEU A 90 1.98 9.49 12.72
C LEU A 90 1.87 11.02 12.67
N ALA A 91 1.81 11.60 11.47
CA ALA A 91 1.36 12.98 11.26
C ALA A 91 -0.11 13.22 11.68
N GLY A 92 -0.90 12.16 11.92
CA GLY A 92 -2.31 12.26 12.35
C GLY A 92 -2.53 12.10 13.87
N PRO A 93 -2.27 10.92 14.47
CA PRO A 93 -2.57 10.68 15.89
C PRO A 93 -1.80 11.55 16.89
N ALA A 94 -0.57 11.97 16.57
CA ALA A 94 0.24 12.77 17.48
C ALA A 94 -0.37 14.16 17.78
N ARG A 95 -1.16 14.72 16.86
CA ARG A 95 -1.86 16.00 17.06
C ARG A 95 -3.19 15.87 17.79
N SER A 96 -3.77 14.67 17.89
CA SER A 96 -5.17 14.47 18.31
C SER A 96 -5.40 13.37 19.36
N GLY A 97 -4.37 12.66 19.80
CA GLY A 97 -4.47 11.60 20.81
C GLY A 97 -4.42 12.12 22.26
N SER A 98 -5.07 11.40 23.17
CA SER A 98 -4.97 11.63 24.62
C SER A 98 -3.53 11.44 25.12
N HIS A 99 -3.23 12.02 26.28
CA HIS A 99 -1.91 11.88 26.94
C HIS A 99 -1.50 10.41 27.10
N GLU A 100 -2.44 9.55 27.51
CA GLU A 100 -2.25 8.10 27.69
C GLU A 100 -1.87 7.37 26.39
N MET A 101 -2.49 7.75 25.25
CA MET A 101 -2.14 7.19 23.94
C MET A 101 -0.73 7.59 23.51
N ARG A 102 -0.31 8.83 23.83
CA ARG A 102 1.06 9.29 23.54
C ARG A 102 2.10 8.53 24.36
N GLU A 103 1.81 8.25 25.62
CA GLU A 103 2.69 7.46 26.51
C GLU A 103 2.77 5.99 26.07
N ALA A 104 1.65 5.36 25.72
CA ALA A 104 1.65 3.99 25.17
C ALA A 104 2.44 3.88 23.86
N LEU A 105 2.42 4.93 23.03
CA LEU A 105 3.22 5.01 21.79
C LEU A 105 4.72 5.23 22.06
N LYS A 106 5.11 5.94 23.13
CA LYS A 106 6.53 6.07 23.51
C LYS A 106 7.12 4.72 23.92
N ASN A 107 6.35 3.92 24.66
CA ASN A 107 6.76 2.63 25.22
C ASN A 107 6.60 1.43 24.26
N ASP A 108 6.28 1.68 22.99
CA ASP A 108 6.13 0.62 22.00
C ASP A 108 7.49 -0.05 21.72
N PRO A 109 7.66 -1.37 21.97
CA PRO A 109 8.93 -2.08 21.72
C PRO A 109 9.35 -2.04 20.25
N ARG A 110 8.43 -1.73 19.33
CA ARG A 110 8.73 -1.59 17.91
C ARG A 110 9.58 -0.34 17.62
N ASN A 111 9.64 0.60 18.57
CA ASN A 111 10.51 1.78 18.51
C ASN A 111 11.99 1.48 18.74
N THR A 112 12.34 0.29 19.25
CA THR A 112 13.73 -0.12 19.51
C THR A 112 14.24 -1.14 18.49
N LEU A 113 13.43 -1.55 17.51
CA LEU A 113 13.83 -2.58 16.53
C LEU A 113 15.01 -2.16 15.64
N TYR A 114 15.18 -0.85 15.38
CA TYR A 114 16.40 -0.36 14.70
C TYR A 114 17.66 -0.61 15.54
N LYS A 115 17.57 -0.62 16.88
CA LYS A 115 18.73 -0.95 17.74
C LYS A 115 19.15 -2.40 17.58
N HIS A 116 18.20 -3.32 17.43
CA HIS A 116 18.52 -4.72 17.11
C HIS A 116 19.11 -4.87 15.71
N TYR A 117 18.63 -4.10 14.73
CA TYR A 117 19.29 -4.03 13.42
C TYR A 117 20.75 -3.59 13.55
N LEU A 118 21.01 -2.52 14.29
CA LEU A 118 22.36 -1.98 14.52
C LEU A 118 23.24 -2.93 15.35
N GLU A 119 22.66 -3.66 16.30
CA GLU A 119 23.36 -4.72 17.06
C GLU A 119 23.86 -5.83 16.12
N ILE A 120 23.04 -6.27 15.17
CA ILE A 120 23.45 -7.25 14.16
C ILE A 120 24.58 -6.67 13.27
N VAL A 121 24.44 -5.42 12.83
CA VAL A 121 25.48 -4.71 12.04
C VAL A 121 26.79 -4.61 12.83
N ALA A 122 26.75 -4.22 14.10
CA ALA A 122 27.92 -4.06 14.96
C ALA A 122 28.67 -5.38 15.17
N ARG A 123 27.93 -6.50 15.27
CA ARG A 123 28.51 -7.82 15.50
C ARG A 123 29.05 -8.47 14.23
N ILE A 124 28.28 -8.43 13.13
CA ILE A 124 28.65 -9.05 11.86
C ILE A 124 29.69 -8.21 11.11
N LYS A 125 29.58 -6.88 11.22
CA LYS A 125 30.43 -5.91 10.53
C LYS A 125 30.49 -6.18 9.01
N PRO A 126 29.39 -6.00 8.24
CA PRO A 126 29.42 -6.06 6.77
C PRO A 126 30.25 -4.92 6.16
N LYS A 127 30.58 -4.98 4.87
CA LYS A 127 31.25 -3.85 4.18
C LYS A 127 30.28 -2.71 3.91
N PHE A 128 29.03 -3.04 3.61
CA PHE A 128 27.95 -2.09 3.36
C PHE A 128 26.72 -2.39 4.22
N VAL A 129 26.01 -1.33 4.58
CA VAL A 129 24.71 -1.35 5.21
C VAL A 129 23.79 -0.49 4.37
N VAL A 130 22.63 -1.02 4.00
CA VAL A 130 21.59 -0.26 3.30
C VAL A 130 20.30 -0.32 4.09
N MET A 131 19.92 0.81 4.67
CA MET A 131 18.71 0.92 5.47
C MET A 131 17.64 1.72 4.72
N GLU A 132 16.42 1.19 4.68
CA GLU A 132 15.25 1.86 4.11
C GLU A 132 14.29 2.30 5.23
N ASN A 133 13.65 3.45 5.05
CA ASN A 133 12.47 3.81 5.84
C ASN A 133 11.54 4.84 5.18
N VAL A 134 10.44 5.16 5.85
CA VAL A 134 9.49 6.21 5.42
C VAL A 134 10.07 7.61 5.52
N GLU A 135 9.67 8.53 4.62
CA GLU A 135 10.07 9.96 4.64
C GLU A 135 9.82 10.62 6.01
N GLY A 136 8.75 10.23 6.71
CA GLY A 136 8.41 10.77 8.03
C GLY A 136 9.51 10.60 9.08
N MET A 137 10.41 9.61 8.92
CA MET A 137 11.55 9.40 9.81
C MET A 137 12.54 10.58 9.79
N ALA A 138 12.71 11.24 8.63
CA ALA A 138 13.55 12.42 8.49
C ALA A 138 12.93 13.69 9.09
N SER A 139 11.67 13.64 9.54
CA SER A 139 10.98 14.80 10.12
C SER A 139 10.73 14.68 11.63
N LYS A 140 11.01 13.52 12.23
CA LYS A 140 10.69 13.26 13.64
C LYS A 140 11.93 13.36 14.51
N SER A 141 11.84 14.24 15.51
CA SER A 141 12.84 14.41 16.55
C SER A 141 12.65 13.48 17.74
N VAL A 142 13.74 13.21 18.43
CA VAL A 142 13.78 12.56 19.75
C VAL A 142 14.41 13.54 20.73
N GLU A 143 13.95 13.54 21.99
CA GLU A 143 14.64 14.19 23.09
C GLU A 143 15.81 13.28 23.51
N SER A 144 17.01 13.85 23.58
CA SER A 144 18.22 13.16 24.04
C SER A 144 18.57 13.69 25.42
N GLU A 145 18.67 12.80 26.42
CA GLU A 145 19.02 13.15 27.80
C GLU A 145 20.49 13.62 27.93
N ASP A 146 21.35 13.24 26.99
CA ASP A 146 22.80 13.53 27.00
C ASP A 146 23.20 14.82 26.25
N LEU A 147 22.24 15.50 25.62
CA LEU A 147 22.50 16.75 24.89
C LEU A 147 21.78 17.90 25.57
N SER A 148 22.55 18.78 26.18
CA SER A 148 22.10 20.09 26.63
C SER A 148 21.32 20.81 25.52
N ASN A 149 19.98 20.76 25.60
CA ASN A 149 19.00 21.48 24.79
C ASN A 149 18.97 21.20 23.27
N GLY A 150 18.79 19.95 22.83
CA GLY A 150 18.59 19.66 21.40
C GLY A 150 17.64 18.50 21.06
N HIS A 151 16.74 18.74 20.11
CA HIS A 151 15.93 17.72 19.42
C HIS A 151 16.70 17.20 18.19
N LYS A 152 17.03 15.91 18.12
CA LYS A 152 17.72 15.30 16.96
C LYS A 152 16.80 14.36 16.18
N GLN A 153 16.89 14.36 14.86
CA GLN A 153 16.09 13.47 14.02
C GLN A 153 16.56 12.01 14.17
N VAL A 154 15.63 11.06 14.19
CA VAL A 154 15.96 9.62 14.33
C VAL A 154 16.93 9.14 13.26
N ILE A 155 16.74 9.60 12.02
CA ILE A 155 17.61 9.22 10.91
C ILE A 155 19.05 9.67 11.14
N GLU A 156 19.24 10.84 11.76
CA GLU A 156 20.56 11.38 12.07
C GLU A 156 21.22 10.61 13.21
N LEU A 157 20.45 10.18 14.22
CA LEU A 157 20.95 9.30 15.29
C LEU A 157 21.46 7.97 14.72
N ILE A 158 20.71 7.35 13.82
CA ILE A 158 21.14 6.12 13.15
C ILE A 158 22.43 6.34 12.36
N CYS A 159 22.57 7.49 11.69
CA CYS A 159 23.80 7.83 10.99
C CYS A 159 24.99 8.01 11.95
N ASP A 160 24.79 8.64 13.11
CA ASP A 160 25.84 8.76 14.14
C ASP A 160 26.26 7.39 14.67
N GLU A 161 25.30 6.53 15.05
CA GLU A 161 25.60 5.19 15.57
C GLU A 161 26.37 4.36 14.54
N LEU A 162 26.03 4.47 13.25
CA LEU A 162 26.79 3.83 12.17
C LEU A 162 28.21 4.41 12.04
N GLU A 163 28.38 5.72 12.17
CA GLU A 163 29.68 6.41 12.13
C GLU A 163 30.57 6.05 13.32
N GLU A 164 30.00 5.96 14.52
CA GLU A 164 30.68 5.47 15.73
C GLU A 164 31.14 4.01 15.57
N MET A 165 30.40 3.20 14.81
CA MET A 165 30.79 1.84 14.44
C MET A 165 31.83 1.78 13.31
N GLY A 166 32.26 2.92 12.77
CA GLY A 166 33.27 3.04 11.73
C GLY A 166 32.75 2.97 10.29
N TYR A 167 31.46 3.26 10.05
CA TYR A 167 30.89 3.37 8.71
C TYR A 167 30.84 4.83 8.24
N HIS A 168 30.99 5.06 6.95
CA HIS A 168 30.81 6.37 6.30
C HIS A 168 29.42 6.44 5.68
N THR A 169 28.61 7.41 6.12
CA THR A 169 27.22 7.60 5.65
C THR A 169 27.06 8.74 4.64
N ARG A 170 28.07 9.62 4.55
CA ARG A 170 28.04 10.82 3.71
C ARG A 170 27.76 10.50 2.24
N LEU A 171 26.90 11.31 1.63
CA LEU A 171 26.60 11.23 0.20
C LEU A 171 27.69 11.92 -0.63
N ALA A 172 27.97 11.33 -1.79
CA ALA A 172 28.86 11.90 -2.78
C ALA A 172 28.37 13.28 -3.24
N ASN A 173 29.29 14.24 -3.32
CA ASN A 173 29.01 15.64 -3.68
C ASN A 173 28.06 16.38 -2.71
N SER A 174 27.91 15.90 -1.47
CA SER A 174 27.22 16.64 -0.40
C SER A 174 28.18 16.96 0.73
N PHE A 175 28.11 18.17 1.28
CA PHE A 175 28.90 18.54 2.46
C PHE A 175 28.30 18.03 3.77
N THR A 176 26.99 17.80 3.81
CA THR A 176 26.26 17.56 5.06
C THR A 176 25.29 16.39 5.01
N ASN A 177 24.86 15.92 3.84
CA ASN A 177 23.80 14.93 3.76
C ASN A 177 24.35 13.51 3.95
N ARG A 178 23.70 12.76 4.84
CA ARG A 178 24.03 11.37 5.22
C ARG A 178 23.01 10.33 4.74
N TYR A 179 21.93 10.80 4.12
CA TYR A 179 20.85 9.98 3.58
C TYR A 179 20.18 10.69 2.41
N GLN A 180 19.42 9.92 1.63
CA GLN A 180 18.70 10.41 0.46
C GLN A 180 17.22 10.07 0.51
N VAL A 181 16.37 10.96 -0.03
CA VAL A 181 14.94 10.69 -0.21
C VAL A 181 14.69 10.37 -1.68
N LEU A 182 14.37 9.11 -1.97
CA LEU A 182 14.09 8.63 -3.33
C LEU A 182 12.60 8.43 -3.53
N ASN A 183 12.10 8.84 -4.69
CA ASN A 183 10.73 8.55 -5.13
C ASN A 183 10.73 7.41 -6.14
N SER A 184 10.03 6.31 -5.87
CA SER A 184 9.99 5.15 -6.77
C SER A 184 9.51 5.48 -8.19
N ALA A 185 8.65 6.50 -8.36
CA ALA A 185 8.22 6.98 -9.66
C ALA A 185 9.40 7.41 -10.55
N ASN A 186 10.45 7.97 -9.94
CA ASN A 186 11.65 8.40 -10.64
C ASN A 186 12.49 7.23 -11.18
N PHE A 187 12.14 5.99 -10.82
CA PHE A 187 12.86 4.77 -11.19
C PHE A 187 11.96 3.75 -11.92
N GLY A 188 10.84 4.20 -12.48
CA GLY A 188 9.96 3.37 -13.34
C GLY A 188 8.90 2.58 -12.61
N VAL A 189 8.73 2.77 -11.30
CA VAL A 189 7.60 2.19 -10.57
C VAL A 189 6.37 3.09 -10.78
N PRO A 190 5.18 2.54 -11.09
CA PRO A 190 3.95 3.31 -11.32
C PRO A 190 3.33 3.86 -10.02
N GLN A 191 4.17 4.33 -9.09
CA GLN A 191 3.76 4.83 -7.80
C GLN A 191 4.65 5.99 -7.36
N PHE A 192 4.03 7.08 -6.89
CA PHE A 192 4.69 8.08 -6.06
C PHE A 192 4.86 7.54 -4.64
N ARG A 193 6.04 6.99 -4.34
CA ARG A 193 6.40 6.50 -3.01
C ARG A 193 7.79 6.96 -2.67
N LYS A 194 7.86 7.90 -1.73
CA LYS A 194 9.11 8.40 -1.19
C LYS A 194 9.64 7.51 -0.07
N ARG A 195 10.94 7.28 -0.08
CA ARG A 195 11.68 6.52 0.93
C ARG A 195 13.00 7.17 1.26
N VAL A 196 13.32 7.18 2.55
CA VAL A 196 14.65 7.51 3.03
C VAL A 196 15.51 6.28 2.86
N ILE A 197 16.67 6.47 2.26
CA ILE A 197 17.69 5.43 2.09
C ILE A 197 18.98 5.94 2.73
N ILE A 198 19.51 5.18 3.67
CA ILE A 198 20.88 5.33 4.16
C ILE A 198 21.72 4.26 3.48
N ILE A 199 22.85 4.67 2.92
CA ILE A 199 23.91 3.76 2.52
C ILE A 199 25.09 4.09 3.42
N ALA A 200 25.61 3.09 4.13
CA ALA A 200 26.77 3.24 4.98
C ALA A 200 27.82 2.21 4.59
N ASN A 201 29.10 2.59 4.53
CA ASN A 201 30.16 1.67 4.11
C ASN A 201 31.41 1.79 4.98
N ARG A 202 32.18 0.70 5.11
CA ARG A 202 33.49 0.70 5.83
C ARG A 202 34.69 0.81 4.88
N LEU A 203 34.48 1.33 3.68
CA LEU A 203 35.54 1.46 2.67
C LEU A 203 36.20 2.84 2.71
N GLY A 204 35.64 3.80 3.46
CA GLY A 204 36.12 5.18 3.46
C GLY A 204 35.60 6.01 2.29
N GLU A 205 34.66 5.46 1.52
CA GLU A 205 34.17 6.07 0.28
C GLU A 205 32.89 6.88 0.52
N GLU A 206 32.68 7.93 -0.28
CA GLU A 206 31.40 8.64 -0.29
C GLU A 206 30.33 7.80 -1.02
N ASN A 207 29.09 7.84 -0.52
CA ASN A 207 28.01 7.00 -1.04
C ASN A 207 27.35 7.64 -2.28
N PRO A 208 27.22 6.92 -3.41
CA PRO A 208 26.66 7.49 -4.63
C PRO A 208 25.15 7.77 -4.49
N VAL A 209 24.70 8.84 -5.14
CA VAL A 209 23.28 9.18 -5.25
C VAL A 209 22.70 8.56 -6.52
N PRO A 210 21.71 7.66 -6.45
CA PRO A 210 21.08 7.08 -7.63
C PRO A 210 20.44 8.16 -8.52
N ILE A 211 20.76 8.10 -9.81
CA ILE A 211 20.26 9.07 -10.79
C ILE A 211 18.85 8.65 -11.23
N PRO A 212 17.83 9.52 -11.11
CA PRO A 212 16.49 9.28 -11.66
C PRO A 212 16.54 8.88 -13.13
N THR A 213 15.85 7.79 -13.48
CA THR A 213 15.69 7.34 -14.88
C THR A 213 14.41 7.88 -15.51
N HIS A 214 13.40 8.22 -14.70
CA HIS A 214 12.09 8.69 -15.15
C HIS A 214 11.76 10.11 -14.66
N GLY A 215 10.98 10.86 -15.43
CA GLY A 215 10.52 12.22 -15.10
C GLY A 215 10.27 13.11 -16.33
N PRO A 216 9.87 14.39 -16.14
CA PRO A 216 9.46 15.31 -17.22
C PRO A 216 10.49 15.57 -18.33
N SER A 217 11.77 15.33 -18.06
CA SER A 217 12.88 15.48 -19.03
C SER A 217 13.71 14.20 -19.14
N LYS A 218 13.09 13.05 -18.87
CA LYS A 218 13.70 11.72 -18.91
C LYS A 218 12.73 10.75 -19.56
N ILE A 219 12.86 9.45 -19.28
CA ILE A 219 11.82 8.48 -19.62
C ILE A 219 10.51 8.93 -18.94
N PRO A 220 9.38 9.07 -19.66
CA PRO A 220 8.12 9.46 -19.05
C PRO A 220 7.73 8.53 -17.91
N TYR A 221 7.09 9.04 -16.87
CA TYR A 221 6.64 8.20 -15.75
C TYR A 221 5.76 7.04 -16.23
N VAL A 222 6.01 5.84 -15.70
CA VAL A 222 5.13 4.69 -15.88
C VAL A 222 3.81 4.97 -15.18
N THR A 223 2.72 4.82 -15.89
CA THR A 223 1.38 5.11 -15.38
C THR A 223 0.71 3.87 -14.79
N LEU A 224 -0.37 4.08 -14.03
CA LEU A 224 -1.23 2.99 -13.58
C LEU A 224 -1.77 2.18 -14.77
N LYS A 225 -2.13 2.85 -15.88
CA LYS A 225 -2.63 2.21 -17.09
C LYS A 225 -1.59 1.31 -17.74
N ASP A 226 -0.34 1.75 -17.82
CA ASP A 226 0.75 0.93 -18.38
C ASP A 226 0.94 -0.35 -17.56
N SER A 227 0.70 -0.29 -16.25
CA SER A 227 1.03 -1.36 -15.31
C SER A 227 -0.08 -2.39 -15.14
N ILE A 228 -1.33 -1.95 -15.04
CA ILE A 228 -2.48 -2.84 -14.78
C ILE A 228 -3.64 -2.66 -15.76
N GLY A 229 -3.52 -1.76 -16.74
CA GLY A 229 -4.59 -1.48 -17.69
C GLY A 229 -4.86 -2.62 -18.68
N HIS A 230 -4.01 -3.64 -18.73
CA HIS A 230 -4.22 -4.85 -19.52
C HIS A 230 -4.95 -5.95 -18.73
N LEU A 231 -5.14 -5.78 -17.42
CA LEU A 231 -5.86 -6.76 -16.60
C LEU A 231 -7.36 -6.79 -16.93
N PRO A 232 -8.05 -7.92 -16.69
CA PRO A 232 -9.49 -8.00 -16.85
C PRO A 232 -10.20 -7.02 -15.93
N ILE A 233 -11.33 -6.49 -16.41
CA ILE A 233 -12.19 -5.63 -15.60
C ILE A 233 -12.93 -6.47 -14.56
N LEU A 234 -12.76 -6.13 -13.28
CA LEU A 234 -13.50 -6.73 -12.16
C LEU A 234 -14.45 -5.71 -11.55
N LEU A 235 -15.75 -6.04 -11.49
CA LEU A 235 -16.75 -5.20 -10.84
C LEU A 235 -16.92 -5.60 -9.36
N PRO A 236 -17.20 -4.65 -8.45
CA PRO A 236 -17.33 -4.95 -7.04
C PRO A 236 -18.65 -5.64 -6.72
N LYS A 237 -18.61 -6.69 -5.90
CA LYS A 237 -19.81 -7.25 -5.26
C LYS A 237 -20.30 -6.35 -4.14
N ILE A 238 -21.62 -6.21 -4.04
CA ILE A 238 -22.26 -5.33 -3.06
C ILE A 238 -22.69 -6.16 -1.85
N ASN A 239 -22.34 -5.69 -0.65
CA ASN A 239 -22.75 -6.32 0.60
C ASN A 239 -24.22 -5.98 0.91
N ILE A 240 -25.03 -7.02 1.13
CA ILE A 240 -26.42 -6.91 1.55
C ILE A 240 -26.56 -7.08 3.06
N SER A 241 -25.62 -7.79 3.69
CA SER A 241 -25.65 -8.00 5.14
C SER A 241 -25.56 -6.65 5.85
N ARG A 242 -26.53 -6.40 6.77
CA ARG A 242 -26.66 -5.16 7.57
C ARG A 242 -27.08 -3.91 6.81
N MET A 243 -27.70 -4.03 5.63
CA MET A 243 -28.28 -2.88 4.92
C MET A 243 -29.31 -2.09 5.75
N ASP A 244 -30.08 -2.79 6.56
CA ASP A 244 -31.02 -2.28 7.56
C ASP A 244 -30.34 -1.51 8.71
N GLN A 245 -29.06 -1.80 8.96
CA GLN A 245 -28.26 -1.16 10.01
C GLN A 245 -27.33 -0.06 9.47
N LEU A 246 -27.38 0.22 8.16
CA LEU A 246 -26.62 1.32 7.57
C LEU A 246 -27.13 2.64 8.15
N LYS A 247 -26.27 3.33 8.89
CA LYS A 247 -26.54 4.71 9.34
C LYS A 247 -26.91 5.56 8.12
N ASN A 248 -28.02 6.30 8.22
CA ASN A 248 -28.58 7.14 7.16
C ASN A 248 -29.07 6.36 5.92
N ILE A 249 -29.51 5.10 6.07
CA ILE A 249 -30.16 4.34 4.99
C ILE A 249 -31.35 5.12 4.40
N ASP A 250 -32.10 5.86 5.21
CA ASP A 250 -33.19 6.73 4.76
C ASP A 250 -32.73 7.81 3.78
N VAL A 251 -31.52 8.35 3.96
CA VAL A 251 -30.92 9.34 3.05
C VAL A 251 -30.54 8.66 1.73
N THR A 252 -29.97 7.46 1.79
CA THR A 252 -29.65 6.67 0.59
C THR A 252 -30.93 6.31 -0.19
N VAL A 253 -32.00 5.92 0.50
CA VAL A 253 -33.30 5.60 -0.10
C VAL A 253 -33.99 6.86 -0.66
N LYS A 254 -33.90 8.00 0.04
CA LYS A 254 -34.41 9.29 -0.44
C LYS A 254 -33.77 9.70 -1.76
N HIS A 255 -32.50 9.39 -1.94
CA HIS A 255 -31.75 9.72 -3.15
C HIS A 255 -31.49 8.50 -4.06
N LEU A 256 -32.30 7.45 -3.93
CA LEU A 256 -32.04 6.15 -4.56
C LEU A 256 -31.89 6.22 -6.10
N SER A 257 -32.78 6.93 -6.79
CA SER A 257 -32.69 7.12 -8.25
C SER A 257 -31.38 7.81 -8.65
N LYS A 258 -30.92 8.81 -7.89
CA LYS A 258 -29.64 9.50 -8.15
C LYS A 258 -28.45 8.56 -7.89
N SER A 259 -28.48 7.80 -6.79
CA SER A 259 -27.44 6.82 -6.43
C SER A 259 -27.29 5.72 -7.48
N ILE A 260 -28.39 5.09 -7.88
CA ILE A 260 -28.39 4.07 -8.93
C ILE A 260 -28.01 4.67 -10.27
N GLY A 261 -28.46 5.90 -10.57
CA GLY A 261 -28.06 6.63 -11.77
C GLY A 261 -26.54 6.78 -11.89
N TYR A 262 -25.85 7.25 -10.83
CA TYR A 262 -24.39 7.34 -10.85
C TYR A 262 -23.72 5.98 -11.07
N PHE A 263 -24.22 4.92 -10.43
CA PHE A 263 -23.69 3.58 -10.57
C PHE A 263 -23.84 3.04 -12.01
N VAL A 264 -25.06 3.11 -12.56
CA VAL A 264 -25.38 2.62 -13.90
C VAL A 264 -24.64 3.43 -14.97
N GLN A 265 -24.63 4.76 -14.87
CA GLN A 265 -23.88 5.62 -15.80
C GLN A 265 -22.38 5.31 -15.78
N THR A 266 -21.81 5.00 -14.61
CA THR A 266 -20.40 4.62 -14.50
C THR A 266 -20.12 3.29 -15.22
N ILE A 267 -21.00 2.30 -15.08
CA ILE A 267 -20.85 1.01 -15.76
C ILE A 267 -21.04 1.15 -17.27
N ASN A 268 -22.01 1.94 -17.74
CA ASN A 268 -22.17 2.25 -19.17
C ASN A 268 -20.92 2.93 -19.74
N LEU A 269 -20.39 3.96 -19.05
CA LEU A 269 -19.17 4.64 -19.48
C LEU A 269 -17.96 3.70 -19.50
N LEU A 270 -17.88 2.76 -18.56
CA LEU A 270 -16.87 1.72 -18.56
C LEU A 270 -17.04 0.80 -19.79
N ALA A 271 -18.26 0.37 -20.10
CA ALA A 271 -18.53 -0.45 -21.28
C ALA A 271 -18.08 0.26 -22.57
N ASP A 272 -18.39 1.55 -22.70
CA ASP A 272 -18.01 2.35 -23.87
C ASP A 272 -16.48 2.51 -24.01
N ASN A 273 -15.79 2.78 -22.90
CA ASN A 273 -14.34 2.98 -22.87
C ASN A 273 -13.54 1.71 -23.15
N TYR A 274 -14.15 0.54 -22.94
CA TYR A 274 -13.51 -0.76 -23.04
C TYR A 274 -14.29 -1.72 -23.96
N LYS A 275 -15.02 -1.18 -24.93
CA LYS A 275 -15.89 -1.93 -25.86
C LYS A 275 -15.18 -3.05 -26.65
N ASP A 276 -13.86 -2.95 -26.78
CA ASP A 276 -13.05 -3.92 -27.52
C ASP A 276 -12.56 -5.09 -26.64
N ARG A 277 -12.93 -5.11 -25.34
CA ARG A 277 -12.53 -6.14 -24.39
C ARG A 277 -13.47 -7.34 -24.43
N GLU A 278 -12.90 -8.54 -24.37
CA GLU A 278 -13.65 -9.81 -24.43
C GLU A 278 -14.68 -9.93 -23.30
N GLU A 279 -14.33 -9.49 -22.09
CA GLU A 279 -15.23 -9.50 -20.94
C GLU A 279 -16.44 -8.57 -21.15
N ILE A 280 -16.25 -7.42 -21.81
CA ILE A 280 -17.29 -6.43 -22.11
C ILE A 280 -18.19 -6.91 -23.25
N LEU A 281 -17.62 -7.57 -24.25
CA LEU A 281 -18.33 -8.16 -25.39
C LEU A 281 -19.09 -9.44 -25.01
N SER A 282 -18.93 -9.95 -23.80
CA SER A 282 -19.58 -11.18 -23.36
C SER A 282 -21.11 -11.04 -23.24
N GLN A 283 -21.80 -12.16 -23.45
CA GLN A 283 -23.26 -12.21 -23.27
C GLN A 283 -23.65 -11.92 -21.81
N ASP A 284 -22.85 -12.38 -20.84
CA ASP A 284 -23.09 -12.14 -19.42
C ASP A 284 -23.00 -10.65 -19.08
N PHE A 285 -22.01 -9.94 -19.63
CA PHE A 285 -21.90 -8.49 -19.44
C PHE A 285 -23.03 -7.74 -20.14
N THR A 286 -23.43 -8.17 -21.33
CA THR A 286 -24.60 -7.62 -22.04
C THR A 286 -25.88 -7.78 -21.22
N ASN A 287 -26.10 -8.96 -20.62
CA ASN A 287 -27.24 -9.22 -19.74
C ASN A 287 -27.21 -8.33 -18.49
N LEU A 288 -26.03 -8.16 -17.88
CA LEU A 288 -25.81 -7.24 -16.77
C LEU A 288 -26.19 -5.80 -17.14
N LEU A 289 -25.71 -5.31 -18.29
CA LEU A 289 -25.96 -3.94 -18.74
C LEU A 289 -27.46 -3.69 -19.01
N ASN A 290 -28.12 -4.64 -19.67
CA ASN A 290 -29.56 -4.58 -19.93
C ASN A 290 -30.37 -4.55 -18.63
N TYR A 291 -30.02 -5.38 -17.65
CA TYR A 291 -30.64 -5.36 -16.32
C TYR A 291 -30.47 -3.99 -15.65
N LEU A 292 -29.24 -3.47 -15.61
CA LEU A 292 -28.93 -2.19 -14.97
C LEU A 292 -29.72 -1.03 -15.58
N ASN A 293 -29.77 -0.95 -16.91
CA ASN A 293 -30.51 0.10 -17.62
C ASN A 293 -32.02 -0.03 -17.42
N SER A 294 -32.57 -1.25 -17.50
CA SER A 294 -33.99 -1.51 -17.23
C SER A 294 -34.38 -1.10 -15.80
N GLU A 295 -33.58 -1.45 -14.79
CA GLU A 295 -33.85 -1.07 -13.41
C GLU A 295 -33.75 0.45 -13.19
N TYR A 296 -32.78 1.10 -13.83
CA TYR A 296 -32.67 2.56 -13.79
C TYR A 296 -33.91 3.25 -14.37
N ASP A 297 -34.40 2.81 -15.52
CA ASP A 297 -35.60 3.37 -16.17
C ASP A 297 -36.85 3.19 -15.30
N LYS A 298 -37.04 1.99 -14.72
CA LYS A 298 -38.14 1.72 -13.78
C LYS A 298 -38.09 2.63 -12.56
N LEU A 299 -36.90 2.96 -12.07
CA LEU A 299 -36.71 3.83 -10.91
C LEU A 299 -36.97 5.30 -11.25
N ASN A 300 -36.52 5.78 -12.41
CA ASN A 300 -36.79 7.16 -12.86
C ASN A 300 -38.29 7.43 -13.05
N ALA A 301 -39.08 6.41 -13.38
CA ALA A 301 -40.54 6.52 -13.49
C ALA A 301 -41.27 6.61 -12.12
N ARG A 302 -40.60 6.36 -10.99
CA ARG A 302 -41.22 6.29 -9.66
C ARG A 302 -41.00 7.56 -8.84
N LYS A 303 -42.05 7.98 -8.10
CA LYS A 303 -42.00 9.15 -7.20
C LYS A 303 -41.55 8.84 -5.77
N ARG A 304 -41.61 7.57 -5.33
CA ARG A 304 -41.23 7.13 -3.98
C ARG A 304 -40.48 5.81 -4.04
N PHE A 305 -39.46 5.70 -3.19
CA PHE A 305 -38.58 4.54 -3.13
C PHE A 305 -38.70 3.85 -1.78
N LYS A 306 -38.54 2.53 -1.79
CA LYS A 306 -38.52 1.69 -0.58
C LYS A 306 -37.20 0.94 -0.53
N GLN A 307 -36.72 0.66 0.68
CA GLN A 307 -35.52 -0.13 0.92
C GLN A 307 -35.54 -1.48 0.18
N LYS A 308 -36.71 -2.14 0.11
CA LYS A 308 -36.90 -3.38 -0.65
C LYS A 308 -36.44 -3.25 -2.10
N GLY A 309 -36.73 -2.14 -2.78
CA GLY A 309 -36.32 -1.93 -4.17
C GLY A 309 -34.80 -1.84 -4.34
N LEU A 310 -34.07 -1.30 -3.36
CA LEU A 310 -32.61 -1.31 -3.38
C LEU A 310 -32.05 -2.72 -3.16
N ILE A 311 -32.66 -3.50 -2.26
CA ILE A 311 -32.28 -4.89 -2.01
C ILE A 311 -32.48 -5.75 -3.27
N ASP A 312 -33.64 -5.63 -3.91
CA ASP A 312 -33.97 -6.35 -5.15
C ASP A 312 -32.97 -5.99 -6.26
N PHE A 313 -32.66 -4.69 -6.42
CA PHE A 313 -31.65 -4.21 -7.36
C PHE A 313 -30.28 -4.87 -7.13
N ILE A 314 -29.80 -4.86 -5.87
CA ILE A 314 -28.48 -5.40 -5.51
C ILE A 314 -28.44 -6.93 -5.71
N ASN A 315 -29.50 -7.64 -5.36
CA ASN A 315 -29.58 -9.09 -5.54
C ASN A 315 -29.41 -9.47 -7.01
N GLY A 316 -30.18 -8.86 -7.91
CA GLY A 316 -30.08 -9.14 -9.35
C GLY A 316 -28.72 -8.74 -9.93
N TYR A 317 -28.14 -7.62 -9.48
CA TYR A 317 -26.78 -7.22 -9.86
C TYR A 317 -25.73 -8.27 -9.44
N ASN A 318 -25.73 -8.67 -8.17
CA ASN A 318 -24.76 -9.63 -7.63
C ASN A 318 -24.90 -11.03 -8.28
N GLU A 319 -26.12 -11.45 -8.60
CA GLU A 319 -26.39 -12.70 -9.31
C GLU A 319 -25.78 -12.68 -10.71
N LEU A 320 -26.08 -11.65 -11.51
CA LEU A 320 -25.55 -11.50 -12.86
C LEU A 320 -24.03 -11.34 -12.87
N LEU A 321 -23.46 -10.59 -11.91
CA LEU A 321 -22.02 -10.50 -11.73
C LEU A 321 -21.40 -11.87 -11.39
N GLY A 322 -22.08 -12.69 -10.60
CA GLY A 322 -21.64 -14.05 -10.30
C GLY A 322 -21.56 -14.97 -11.52
N ASN A 323 -22.38 -14.72 -12.55
CA ASN A 323 -22.30 -15.43 -13.83
C ASN A 323 -21.12 -14.91 -14.67
N LEU A 324 -20.95 -13.59 -14.74
CA LEU A 324 -19.81 -12.96 -15.41
C LEU A 324 -18.46 -13.46 -14.84
N ASP A 325 -18.31 -13.50 -13.51
CA ASP A 325 -17.10 -13.99 -12.84
C ASP A 325 -16.75 -15.46 -13.18
N LYS A 326 -17.73 -16.26 -13.59
CA LYS A 326 -17.55 -17.68 -13.95
C LYS A 326 -17.27 -17.87 -15.45
N ASN A 327 -17.28 -16.80 -16.24
CA ASN A 327 -17.11 -16.88 -17.67
C ASN A 327 -15.68 -17.30 -18.04
N GLU A 328 -15.54 -18.43 -18.71
CA GLU A 328 -14.25 -19.05 -19.07
C GLU A 328 -13.38 -18.17 -19.98
N LYS A 329 -13.95 -17.14 -20.64
CA LYS A 329 -13.22 -16.17 -21.46
C LYS A 329 -12.50 -15.10 -20.64
N ILE A 330 -12.83 -14.93 -19.36
CA ILE A 330 -12.08 -14.05 -18.46
C ILE A 330 -10.80 -14.80 -18.08
N GLU A 331 -9.73 -14.56 -18.84
CA GLU A 331 -8.49 -15.31 -18.77
C GLU A 331 -7.97 -15.42 -17.32
N PRO A 332 -7.82 -16.63 -16.76
CA PRO A 332 -7.53 -16.81 -15.33
C PRO A 332 -6.10 -16.44 -14.91
N LYS A 333 -5.31 -15.79 -15.78
CA LYS A 333 -3.87 -15.59 -15.60
C LYS A 333 -3.51 -14.79 -14.35
N ILE A 334 -4.44 -14.03 -13.74
CA ILE A 334 -4.23 -13.34 -12.44
C ILE A 334 -5.39 -13.53 -11.44
N THR A 335 -6.20 -14.60 -11.51
CA THR A 335 -7.46 -14.64 -10.73
C THR A 335 -7.62 -15.83 -9.78
N LEU A 336 -6.83 -15.83 -8.69
CA LEU A 336 -7.26 -16.38 -7.39
C LEU A 336 -7.82 -15.27 -6.47
N HIS A 337 -8.31 -14.19 -7.06
CA HIS A 337 -8.77 -13.01 -6.35
C HIS A 337 -10.20 -12.66 -6.72
N SER A 338 -11.03 -12.48 -5.71
CA SER A 338 -12.37 -11.94 -5.86
C SER A 338 -12.39 -10.52 -5.33
N SER A 339 -13.22 -9.65 -5.92
CA SER A 339 -13.55 -8.38 -5.28
C SER A 339 -14.13 -8.66 -3.89
N ARG A 340 -13.69 -7.92 -2.87
CA ARG A 340 -14.33 -7.96 -1.56
C ARG A 340 -15.77 -7.44 -1.65
N LEU A 341 -16.59 -7.75 -0.65
CA LEU A 341 -17.91 -7.13 -0.55
C LEU A 341 -17.80 -5.65 -0.14
N HIS A 342 -18.54 -4.78 -0.82
CA HIS A 342 -18.55 -3.33 -0.60
C HIS A 342 -19.94 -2.82 -0.22
N ASN A 343 -20.04 -1.78 0.61
CA ASN A 343 -21.33 -1.13 0.84
C ASN A 343 -21.74 -0.35 -0.42
N PHE A 344 -23.02 -0.43 -0.81
CA PHE A 344 -23.52 0.26 -2.01
C PHE A 344 -23.24 1.76 -2.00
N ARG A 345 -23.47 2.41 -0.85
CA ARG A 345 -23.19 3.83 -0.64
C ARG A 345 -21.74 4.21 -0.95
N ASP A 346 -20.79 3.39 -0.51
CA ASP A 346 -19.36 3.66 -0.69
C ASP A 346 -18.96 3.57 -2.17
N ILE A 347 -19.59 2.65 -2.92
CA ILE A 347 -19.46 2.57 -4.37
C ILE A 347 -20.04 3.82 -5.04
N VAL A 348 -21.23 4.27 -4.63
CA VAL A 348 -21.86 5.48 -5.19
C VAL A 348 -20.99 6.71 -4.98
N ILE A 349 -20.42 6.88 -3.77
CA ILE A 349 -19.45 7.94 -3.48
C ILE A 349 -18.26 7.84 -4.44
N PHE A 350 -17.69 6.65 -4.60
CA PHE A 350 -16.58 6.41 -5.51
C PHE A 350 -16.91 6.72 -6.99
N CYS A 351 -18.08 6.31 -7.47
CA CYS A 351 -18.55 6.59 -8.83
C CYS A 351 -18.61 8.10 -9.08
N ALA A 352 -19.15 8.86 -8.13
CA ALA A 352 -19.32 10.31 -8.23
C ALA A 352 -18.02 11.11 -8.02
N MET A 353 -17.00 10.53 -7.38
CA MET A 353 -15.70 11.17 -7.20
C MET A 353 -15.03 11.48 -8.55
N LYS A 354 -14.27 12.59 -8.61
CA LYS A 354 -13.40 12.90 -9.76
C LYS A 354 -12.07 12.16 -9.63
N GLN A 355 -11.41 11.88 -10.76
CA GLN A 355 -10.06 11.33 -10.73
C GLN A 355 -9.11 12.27 -9.98
N LYS A 356 -8.14 11.70 -9.26
CA LYS A 356 -7.18 12.39 -8.38
C LYS A 356 -7.78 13.09 -7.17
N SER A 357 -9.07 12.91 -6.89
CA SER A 357 -9.70 13.45 -5.68
C SER A 357 -9.62 12.48 -4.50
N THR A 358 -9.59 13.03 -3.29
CA THR A 358 -9.80 12.30 -2.03
C THR A 358 -11.16 12.63 -1.43
N SER A 359 -11.63 11.77 -0.51
CA SER A 359 -12.85 12.08 0.23
C SER A 359 -12.72 13.34 1.08
N ALA A 360 -11.55 13.69 1.64
CA ALA A 360 -11.43 14.94 2.38
C ALA A 360 -11.62 16.19 1.50
N GLN A 361 -11.12 16.17 0.26
CA GLN A 361 -11.26 17.31 -0.67
C GLN A 361 -12.72 17.57 -1.08
N LEU A 362 -13.54 16.52 -1.16
CA LEU A 362 -14.98 16.63 -1.40
C LEU A 362 -15.73 17.28 -0.23
N MET A 363 -15.26 17.03 0.99
CA MET A 363 -15.99 17.37 2.22
C MET A 363 -15.62 18.75 2.79
N GLN A 364 -14.67 19.46 2.18
CA GLN A 364 -14.32 20.83 2.57
C GLN A 364 -15.34 21.84 2.02
N GLU A 365 -15.96 22.59 2.91
CA GLU A 365 -16.91 23.65 2.55
C GLU A 365 -16.21 24.74 1.74
N GLY A 366 -16.78 25.14 0.60
CA GLY A 366 -16.14 26.07 -0.36
C GLY A 366 -15.15 25.43 -1.34
N SER A 367 -14.88 24.12 -1.23
CA SER A 367 -14.12 23.38 -2.24
C SER A 367 -14.86 23.40 -3.59
N PRO A 368 -14.15 23.57 -4.73
CA PRO A 368 -14.76 23.40 -6.06
C PRO A 368 -15.20 21.95 -6.33
N PHE A 369 -14.88 21.04 -5.41
CA PHE A 369 -15.26 19.63 -5.44
C PHE A 369 -16.43 19.30 -4.51
N TYR A 370 -17.00 20.27 -3.79
CA TYR A 370 -18.14 20.05 -2.90
C TYR A 370 -19.40 19.64 -3.69
N ASP A 371 -20.05 18.56 -3.25
CA ASP A 371 -21.33 18.08 -3.77
C ASP A 371 -22.28 17.80 -2.60
N GLY A 372 -23.41 18.51 -2.54
CA GLY A 372 -24.35 18.41 -1.43
C GLY A 372 -25.05 17.04 -1.32
N PHE A 373 -25.11 16.27 -2.40
CA PHE A 373 -25.60 14.89 -2.34
C PHE A 373 -24.54 13.97 -1.73
N LEU A 374 -23.27 14.10 -2.11
CA LEU A 374 -22.18 13.33 -1.49
C LEU A 374 -22.03 13.63 -0.01
N ASP A 375 -22.16 14.90 0.39
CA ASP A 375 -22.17 15.31 1.80
C ASP A 375 -23.30 14.61 2.57
N SER A 376 -24.50 14.54 1.99
CA SER A 376 -25.65 13.86 2.62
C SER A 376 -25.45 12.34 2.76
N LEU A 377 -24.71 11.72 1.84
CA LEU A 377 -24.40 10.29 1.89
C LEU A 377 -23.25 9.97 2.85
N TYR A 378 -22.57 10.96 3.43
CA TYR A 378 -21.36 10.75 4.22
C TYR A 378 -21.60 10.94 5.73
N PRO A 379 -21.72 9.87 6.54
CA PRO A 379 -22.14 10.00 7.94
C PRO A 379 -21.01 10.40 8.91
N TYR A 380 -19.84 10.82 8.43
CA TYR A 380 -18.66 11.05 9.26
C TYR A 380 -18.47 12.54 9.56
N SER A 381 -18.04 12.84 10.79
CA SER A 381 -17.73 14.22 11.22
C SER A 381 -16.57 14.81 10.40
N ARG A 382 -16.80 15.99 9.81
CA ARG A 382 -15.82 16.75 9.03
C ARG A 382 -14.54 17.09 9.81
N ASN A 383 -14.63 17.16 11.15
CA ASN A 383 -13.55 17.66 12.02
C ASN A 383 -12.57 16.59 12.51
N LYS A 384 -12.80 15.30 12.20
CA LYS A 384 -11.95 14.18 12.65
C LYS A 384 -11.44 13.32 11.48
N HIS A 385 -11.50 13.82 10.25
CA HIS A 385 -11.44 12.94 9.10
C HIS A 385 -10.01 12.53 8.69
N LYS A 386 -9.78 11.21 8.63
CA LYS A 386 -8.74 10.62 7.79
C LYS A 386 -9.37 10.42 6.41
N ASP A 387 -8.68 10.80 5.33
CA ASP A 387 -9.07 10.42 3.97
C ASP A 387 -9.50 8.95 3.98
N THR A 388 -10.72 8.64 3.53
CA THR A 388 -11.33 7.28 3.51
C THR A 388 -11.49 6.76 2.07
N TYR A 389 -11.36 7.62 1.06
CA TYR A 389 -11.47 7.24 -0.35
C TYR A 389 -10.45 8.04 -1.18
N VAL A 390 -9.80 7.39 -2.14
CA VAL A 390 -8.90 8.01 -3.11
C VAL A 390 -9.23 7.46 -4.48
N LYS A 391 -9.60 8.31 -5.44
CA LYS A 391 -9.86 7.88 -6.81
C LYS A 391 -8.62 8.11 -7.66
N HIS A 392 -7.99 7.01 -8.09
CA HIS A 392 -6.76 7.07 -8.87
C HIS A 392 -6.99 7.57 -10.30
N CYS A 393 -5.90 7.97 -10.96
CA CYS A 393 -5.91 8.37 -12.36
C CYS A 393 -5.09 7.38 -13.18
N TRP A 394 -5.70 6.88 -14.26
CA TRP A 394 -5.07 5.93 -15.17
C TRP A 394 -3.78 6.47 -15.81
N ASN A 395 -3.75 7.77 -16.10
CA ASN A 395 -2.66 8.41 -16.85
C ASN A 395 -1.58 9.05 -15.95
N SER A 396 -1.47 8.60 -14.71
CA SER A 396 -0.40 9.02 -13.80
C SER A 396 0.04 7.87 -12.89
N PRO A 397 1.25 7.95 -12.30
CA PRO A 397 1.61 7.09 -11.19
C PRO A 397 0.59 7.19 -10.06
N SER A 398 0.39 6.09 -9.34
CA SER A 398 -0.51 6.05 -8.20
C SER A 398 0.12 6.70 -6.96
N ASN A 399 -0.67 7.35 -6.10
CA ASN A 399 -0.20 7.80 -4.79
C ASN A 399 -0.12 6.65 -3.76
N THR A 400 -0.84 5.55 -4.00
CA THR A 400 -0.91 4.37 -3.12
C THR A 400 -0.93 3.10 -3.97
N ILE A 401 -0.22 2.06 -3.56
CA ILE A 401 -0.44 0.71 -4.10
C ILE A 401 -1.47 0.09 -3.18
N LEU A 402 -2.73 0.10 -3.59
CA LEU A 402 -3.78 -0.68 -2.94
C LEU A 402 -4.36 -1.62 -3.98
N ALA A 403 -3.96 -2.89 -3.91
CA ALA A 403 -4.72 -3.96 -4.53
C ALA A 403 -5.85 -4.33 -3.56
N HIS A 404 -7.09 -3.96 -3.87
CA HIS A 404 -8.28 -4.41 -3.13
C HIS A 404 -8.67 -5.85 -3.50
N MET A 405 -7.68 -6.73 -3.54
CA MET A 405 -7.82 -8.13 -3.89
C MET A 405 -7.87 -8.95 -2.61
N GLN A 406 -9.02 -9.55 -2.32
CA GLN A 406 -9.09 -10.58 -1.29
C GLN A 406 -8.59 -11.88 -1.92
N LYS A 407 -7.63 -12.59 -1.28
CA LYS A 407 -7.38 -14.00 -1.63
C LYS A 407 -8.72 -14.72 -1.53
N ARG A 408 -9.14 -15.42 -2.59
CA ARG A 408 -10.29 -16.33 -2.50
C ARG A 408 -9.90 -17.36 -1.43
N ARG A 409 -10.43 -17.23 -0.20
CA ARG A 409 -10.25 -18.27 0.82
C ARG A 409 -10.93 -19.51 0.24
N THR A 410 -10.14 -20.48 -0.23
CA THR A 410 -10.59 -21.87 -0.20
C THR A 410 -11.04 -22.11 1.23
N GLU A 411 -12.33 -22.44 1.39
CA GLU A 411 -12.99 -22.65 2.67
C GLU A 411 -12.08 -23.44 3.61
N ILE A 412 -11.58 -22.81 4.68
CA ILE A 412 -11.07 -23.40 5.93
C ILE A 412 -10.76 -22.22 6.90
N TYR A 413 -11.50 -22.20 8.02
CA TYR A 413 -11.38 -21.46 9.31
C TYR A 413 -11.50 -19.91 9.43
N SER A 414 -12.65 -19.54 10.01
CA SER A 414 -12.94 -18.69 11.20
C SER A 414 -12.25 -17.33 11.49
N SER A 415 -13.15 -16.35 11.67
CA SER A 415 -13.25 -15.32 12.73
C SER A 415 -12.24 -14.17 12.88
N GLY A 416 -12.79 -12.95 12.74
CA GLY A 416 -12.35 -11.68 13.36
C GLY A 416 -11.14 -11.02 12.68
N THR A 417 -10.99 -9.69 12.54
CA THR A 417 -11.72 -8.49 12.93
C THR A 417 -11.10 -7.32 12.15
N ALA A 418 -11.90 -6.27 11.92
CA ALA A 418 -11.53 -4.89 11.55
C ALA A 418 -10.67 -4.66 10.28
N SER A 419 -11.33 -4.24 9.19
CA SER A 419 -10.67 -3.68 8.00
C SER A 419 -11.04 -2.21 7.80
N HIS A 420 -10.03 -1.34 7.77
CA HIS A 420 -10.17 0.05 7.31
C HIS A 420 -10.38 0.08 5.79
N ILE A 421 -11.28 0.97 5.37
CA ILE A 421 -12.09 0.90 4.14
C ILE A 421 -11.53 1.87 3.10
N TYR A 422 -11.16 1.37 1.92
CA TYR A 422 -10.84 2.19 0.73
C TYR A 422 -11.18 1.39 -0.56
N PRO A 423 -11.74 1.98 -1.63
CA PRO A 423 -11.87 1.37 -2.96
C PRO A 423 -10.89 1.99 -3.99
N VAL A 424 -10.48 1.23 -5.02
CA VAL A 424 -9.62 1.67 -6.14
C VAL A 424 -10.39 2.58 -7.06
#